data_AF-A0A2P9H456-F1
#
_entry.id   AF-A0A2P9H456-F1
#
_cell.length_a   1.000
_cell.length_b   1.000
_cell.length_c   1.000
_cell.angle_alpha   90.00
_cell.angle_beta   90.00
_cell.angle_gamma   90.00
#
_symmetry.space_group_name_H-M   'P 1'
#
loop_
_entity.id
_entity.type
_entity.pdbx_description
1 polymer ?
#
loop_
_entity_poly.entity_id
_entity_poly.type
_entity_poly.pdbx_seq_one_letter_code
_entity_poly.pdbx_strand_id
1 'polypeptide(L)'
;MTQFGVNLLQLPPGAWSSQRHWHSAEDEFVYVISGEVVLITDNGEEVMRAGDCAAFPRNVPNGHHLVNKGGATAVCLEVGTRMPDDFAVYPDIDMVFDAKVDCFAHKDGVPYPAR
;
A
#
# COMPACT_ATOMS: atom_id res chain seq x y z
N MET A 1 13.56 17.67 0.12
CA MET A 1 13.42 16.41 0.89
C MET A 1 13.30 15.27 -0.10
N THR A 2 14.17 14.27 -0.04
CA THR A 2 14.19 13.14 -0.97
C THR A 2 14.02 11.78 -0.29
N GLN A 3 14.20 11.71 1.03
CA GLN A 3 14.24 10.45 1.81
C GLN A 3 12.90 9.72 1.92
N PHE A 4 11.78 10.44 1.77
CA PHE A 4 10.45 9.85 1.84
C PHE A 4 9.47 10.61 0.94
N GLY A 5 8.43 9.90 0.51
CA GLY A 5 7.24 10.45 -0.12
C GLY A 5 6.20 10.83 0.93
N VAL A 6 5.37 11.82 0.58
CA VAL A 6 4.16 12.15 1.32
C VAL A 6 3.07 12.36 0.29
N ASN A 7 2.05 11.52 0.30
CA ASN A 7 0.94 11.56 -0.65
C ASN A 7 -0.37 11.83 0.11
N LEU A 8 -1.20 12.69 -0.47
CA LEU A 8 -2.56 12.89 -0.01
C LEU A 8 -3.49 12.04 -0.88
N LEU A 9 -3.79 10.83 -0.41
CA LEU A 9 -4.71 9.92 -1.10
C LEU A 9 -6.15 10.39 -0.91
N GLN A 10 -6.85 10.59 -2.01
CA GLN A 10 -8.31 10.72 -2.03
C GLN A 10 -8.88 9.43 -2.59
N LEU A 11 -9.67 8.73 -1.77
CA LEU A 11 -10.18 7.41 -2.10
C LEU A 11 -11.72 7.48 -2.27
N PRO A 12 -12.24 7.50 -3.50
CA PRO A 12 -13.68 7.51 -3.76
C PRO A 12 -14.39 6.25 -3.25
N PRO A 13 -15.72 6.28 -3.09
CA PRO A 13 -16.53 5.10 -2.79
C PRO A 13 -16.23 3.92 -3.74
N GLY A 14 -16.02 2.73 -3.17
CA GLY A 14 -15.75 1.50 -3.91
C GLY A 14 -14.33 1.35 -4.45
N ALA A 15 -13.45 2.34 -4.26
CA ALA A 15 -12.05 2.26 -4.67
C ALA A 15 -11.16 1.65 -3.57
N TRP A 16 -9.97 1.19 -3.97
CA TRP A 16 -8.91 0.77 -3.06
C TRP A 16 -7.62 1.55 -3.32
N SER A 17 -6.76 1.68 -2.31
CA SER A 17 -5.49 2.43 -2.41
C SER A 17 -4.49 1.75 -3.33
N SER A 18 -4.41 0.42 -3.26
CA SER A 18 -3.45 -0.40 -4.00
C SER A 18 -3.92 -1.86 -4.13
N GLN A 19 -3.22 -2.64 -4.95
CA GLN A 19 -3.23 -4.09 -4.74
C GLN A 19 -2.60 -4.37 -3.38
N ARG A 20 -3.14 -5.32 -2.62
CA ARG A 20 -2.60 -5.67 -1.30
C ARG A 20 -1.14 -6.06 -1.43
N HIS A 21 -0.25 -5.44 -0.65
CA HIS A 21 1.19 -5.62 -0.78
C HIS A 21 1.94 -5.35 0.53
N TRP A 22 3.20 -5.77 0.59
CA TRP A 22 4.14 -5.40 1.65
C TRP A 22 5.51 -5.08 1.04
N HIS A 23 6.27 -4.22 1.71
CA HIS A 23 7.58 -3.72 1.27
C HIS A 23 8.73 -4.42 2.00
N SER A 24 9.83 -4.69 1.30
CA SER A 24 11.00 -5.35 1.87
C SER A 24 11.97 -4.39 2.55
N ALA A 25 12.05 -3.16 2.09
CA ALA A 25 13.01 -2.15 2.51
C ALA A 25 12.35 -0.83 2.93
N GLU A 26 11.17 -0.51 2.42
CA GLU A 26 10.44 0.72 2.78
C GLU A 26 9.54 0.53 4.01
N ASP A 27 9.67 1.43 4.99
CA ASP A 27 8.65 1.61 6.03
C ASP A 27 7.52 2.47 5.45
N GLU A 28 6.28 2.15 5.79
CA GLU A 28 5.10 2.90 5.38
C GLU A 28 4.20 3.24 6.58
N PHE A 29 3.58 4.41 6.53
CA PHE A 29 2.66 4.92 7.54
C PHE A 29 1.45 5.58 6.88
N VAL A 30 0.27 5.31 7.42
CA VAL A 30 -0.98 5.89 6.95
C VAL A 30 -1.73 6.56 8.11
N TYR A 31 -2.29 7.73 7.85
CA TYR A 31 -3.17 8.46 8.77
C TYR A 31 -4.46 8.88 8.06
N VAL A 32 -5.61 8.51 8.62
CA VAL A 32 -6.91 8.90 8.04
C VAL A 32 -7.22 10.34 8.46
N ILE A 33 -7.29 11.23 7.47
CA ILE A 33 -7.61 12.65 7.68
C ILE A 33 -9.13 12.84 7.80
N SER A 34 -9.90 12.22 6.90
CA SER A 34 -11.35 12.32 6.89
C SER A 34 -12.01 11.12 6.23
N GLY A 35 -13.28 10.89 6.55
CA GLY A 35 -14.04 9.73 6.08
C GLY A 35 -13.73 8.47 6.87
N GLU A 36 -14.04 7.33 6.25
CA GLU A 36 -13.87 5.98 6.81
C GLU A 36 -13.31 5.08 5.69
N VAL A 37 -12.31 4.25 6.04
CA VAL A 37 -11.74 3.23 5.16
C VAL A 37 -11.69 1.91 5.92
N VAL A 38 -11.64 0.81 5.17
CA VAL A 38 -11.38 -0.53 5.71
C VAL A 38 -9.96 -0.90 5.36
N LEU A 39 -9.11 -1.05 6.37
CA LEU A 39 -7.80 -1.66 6.25
C LEU A 39 -7.96 -3.17 6.13
N ILE A 40 -7.36 -3.77 5.11
CA ILE A 40 -7.34 -5.22 4.94
C ILE A 40 -5.90 -5.69 5.08
N THR A 41 -5.68 -6.64 5.99
CA THR A 41 -4.40 -7.31 6.27
C THR A 41 -4.60 -8.82 6.33
N ASP A 42 -3.54 -9.58 6.61
CA ASP A 42 -3.64 -11.02 6.91
C ASP A 42 -4.51 -11.31 8.14
N ASN A 43 -4.68 -10.34 9.04
CA ASN A 43 -5.54 -10.44 10.22
C ASN A 43 -7.02 -10.20 9.90
N GLY A 44 -7.35 -9.85 8.65
CA GLY A 44 -8.69 -9.55 8.19
C GLY A 44 -8.93 -8.05 8.04
N GLU A 45 -10.18 -7.64 8.26
CA GLU A 45 -10.64 -6.28 8.03
C GLU A 45 -10.71 -5.47 9.34
N GLU A 46 -10.24 -4.24 9.29
CA GLU A 46 -10.34 -3.26 10.37
C GLU A 46 -10.88 -1.94 9.83
N VAL A 47 -11.90 -1.37 10.49
CA VAL A 47 -12.47 -0.08 10.09
C VAL A 47 -11.66 1.04 10.73
N MET A 48 -11.07 1.90 9.90
CA MET A 48 -10.34 3.10 10.31
C MET A 48 -11.13 4.37 9.98
N ARG A 49 -11.12 5.32 10.91
CA ARG A 49 -11.81 6.61 10.83
C ARG A 49 -10.83 7.75 10.97
N ALA A 50 -11.30 8.96 10.71
CA ALA A 50 -10.53 10.18 10.92
C ALA A 50 -9.85 10.21 12.30
N GLY A 51 -8.52 10.33 12.31
CA GLY A 51 -7.69 10.25 13.51
C GLY A 51 -6.94 8.92 13.70
N ASP A 52 -7.41 7.84 13.09
CA ASP A 52 -6.75 6.54 13.18
C ASP A 52 -5.51 6.48 12.29
N CYS A 53 -4.55 5.65 12.71
CA CYS A 53 -3.31 5.43 11.98
C CYS A 53 -2.94 3.95 11.91
N ALA A 54 -2.19 3.60 10.88
CA ALA A 54 -1.60 2.30 10.69
C ALA A 54 -0.13 2.46 10.28
N ALA A 55 0.71 1.54 10.73
CA ALA A 55 2.12 1.51 10.40
C ALA A 55 2.50 0.13 9.90
N PHE A 56 3.29 0.10 8.84
CA PHE A 56 3.72 -1.10 8.13
C PHE A 56 5.25 -1.11 8.12
N PRO A 57 5.88 -1.79 9.08
CA PRO A 57 7.33 -1.91 9.11
C PRO A 57 7.83 -2.69 7.90
N ARG A 58 8.94 -2.26 7.33
CA ARG A 58 9.61 -2.98 6.24
C ARG A 58 9.92 -4.43 6.61
N ASN A 59 9.95 -5.29 5.60
CA ASN A 59 10.28 -6.70 5.72
C ASN A 59 9.35 -7.48 6.66
N VAL A 60 8.14 -6.99 6.89
CA VAL A 60 7.06 -7.73 7.57
C VAL A 60 6.12 -8.24 6.47
N PRO A 61 6.04 -9.56 6.23
CA PRO A 61 5.29 -10.12 5.11
C PRO A 61 3.78 -10.20 5.38
N ASN A 62 3.20 -9.11 5.89
CA ASN A 62 1.77 -8.94 6.08
C ASN A 62 1.27 -7.88 5.10
N GLY A 63 0.67 -8.32 3.99
CA GLY A 63 0.23 -7.40 2.95
C GLY A 63 -0.96 -6.55 3.37
N HIS A 64 -0.94 -5.26 3.03
CA HIS A 64 -1.99 -4.31 3.37
C HIS A 64 -2.50 -3.53 2.15
N HIS A 65 -3.73 -3.03 2.27
CA HIS A 65 -4.28 -1.94 1.46
C HIS A 65 -5.51 -1.35 2.16
N LEU A 66 -5.98 -0.20 1.69
CA LEU A 66 -7.22 0.42 2.15
C LEU A 66 -8.31 0.25 1.09
N VAL A 67 -9.54 -0.01 1.54
CA VAL A 67 -10.73 -0.04 0.69
C VAL A 67 -11.77 0.92 1.25
N ASN A 68 -12.29 1.83 0.42
CA ASN A 68 -13.41 2.67 0.82
C ASN A 68 -14.72 1.93 0.52
N LYS A 69 -15.30 1.29 1.54
CA LYS A 69 -16.61 0.64 1.46
C LYS A 69 -17.79 1.58 1.76
N GLY A 70 -17.50 2.84 2.09
CA GLY A 70 -18.49 3.86 2.43
C GLY A 70 -19.11 4.55 1.22
N GLY A 71 -20.03 5.49 1.49
CA GLY A 71 -20.74 6.27 0.47
C GLY A 71 -20.14 7.64 0.13
N ALA A 72 -19.03 8.04 0.77
CA ALA A 72 -18.35 9.30 0.54
C ALA A 72 -16.84 9.09 0.40
N THR A 73 -16.14 10.02 -0.27
CA THR A 73 -14.68 9.99 -0.40
C THR A 73 -13.99 10.05 0.96
N ALA A 74 -13.03 9.17 1.20
CA ALA A 74 -12.12 9.22 2.33
C ALA A 74 -10.79 9.86 1.92
N VAL A 75 -10.11 10.51 2.86
CA VAL A 75 -8.82 11.15 2.63
C VAL A 75 -7.79 10.60 3.62
N CYS A 76 -6.69 10.09 3.10
CA CYS A 76 -5.59 9.53 3.88
C CYS A 76 -4.28 10.24 3.54
N LEU A 77 -3.42 10.43 4.54
CA LEU A 77 -2.03 10.78 4.35
C LEU A 77 -1.21 9.50 4.33
N GLU A 78 -0.44 9.29 3.27
CA GLU A 78 0.47 8.15 3.13
C GLU A 78 1.91 8.66 3.15
N VAL A 79 2.75 8.06 3.98
CA VAL A 79 4.15 8.42 4.15
C VAL A 79 4.98 7.14 4.03
N GLY A 80 5.88 7.11 3.06
CA GLY A 80 6.76 5.97 2.83
C GLY A 80 8.19 6.44 2.61
N THR A 81 9.16 5.75 3.20
CA THR A 81 10.58 5.95 2.87
C THR A 81 10.83 5.67 1.39
N ARG A 82 11.89 6.21 0.78
CA ARG A 82 12.31 5.87 -0.60
C ARG A 82 13.57 5.03 -0.57
N MET A 83 13.49 3.77 -1.00
CA MET A 83 14.60 2.82 -0.98
C MET A 83 14.84 2.25 -2.39
N PRO A 84 15.99 2.53 -3.02
CA PRO A 84 16.28 2.07 -4.38
C PRO A 84 16.34 0.55 -4.57
N ASP A 85 16.55 -0.20 -3.48
CA ASP A 85 16.65 -1.67 -3.48
C ASP A 85 15.39 -2.34 -2.89
N ASP A 86 14.26 -1.64 -2.83
CA ASP A 86 12.99 -2.19 -2.36
C ASP A 86 12.37 -3.18 -3.34
N PHE A 87 11.61 -4.12 -2.80
CA PHE A 87 10.65 -4.89 -3.58
C PHE A 87 9.32 -4.96 -2.83
N ALA A 88 8.23 -4.88 -3.59
CA ALA A 88 6.88 -5.08 -3.06
C ALA A 88 6.34 -6.43 -3.53
N VAL A 89 5.83 -7.24 -2.61
CA VAL A 89 5.19 -8.53 -2.93
C VAL A 89 3.69 -8.36 -2.81
N TYR A 90 2.96 -8.82 -3.84
CA TYR A 90 1.51 -8.80 -3.85
C TYR A 90 0.99 -10.21 -3.51
N PRO A 91 0.57 -10.49 -2.25
CA PRO A 91 0.18 -11.84 -1.86
C PRO A 91 -1.00 -12.40 -2.66
N ASP A 92 -1.98 -11.57 -3.03
CA ASP A 92 -3.25 -12.04 -3.60
C ASP A 92 -3.20 -12.31 -5.11
N ILE A 93 -2.13 -11.91 -5.78
CA ILE A 93 -1.91 -12.10 -7.23
C ILE A 93 -0.49 -12.59 -7.48
N ASP A 94 -0.19 -13.13 -8.65
CA ASP A 94 1.16 -13.61 -8.98
C ASP A 94 2.11 -12.47 -9.36
N MET A 95 2.34 -11.51 -8.46
CA MET A 95 3.09 -10.30 -8.78
C MET A 95 4.09 -9.92 -7.69
N VAL A 96 5.23 -9.41 -8.15
CA VAL A 96 6.26 -8.70 -7.39
C VAL A 96 6.66 -7.45 -8.18
N PHE A 97 6.93 -6.35 -7.49
CA PHE A 97 7.56 -5.17 -8.05
C PHE A 97 9.00 -5.05 -7.53
N ASP A 98 9.97 -4.83 -8.41
CA ASP A 98 11.36 -4.57 -8.07
C ASP A 98 11.70 -3.10 -8.40
N ALA A 99 11.93 -2.29 -7.37
CA ALA A 99 12.20 -0.86 -7.51
C ALA A 99 13.56 -0.57 -8.16
N LYS A 100 14.51 -1.50 -8.06
CA LYS A 100 15.88 -1.32 -8.58
C LYS A 100 15.93 -1.32 -10.10
N VAL A 101 15.07 -2.14 -10.72
CA VAL A 101 14.96 -2.27 -12.17
C VAL A 101 13.63 -1.73 -12.71
N ASP A 102 12.80 -1.16 -11.83
CA ASP A 102 11.49 -0.58 -12.15
C ASP A 102 10.61 -1.54 -12.98
N CYS A 103 10.42 -2.75 -12.45
CA CYS A 103 9.80 -3.85 -13.18
C CYS A 103 8.78 -4.61 -12.34
N PHE A 104 7.65 -4.96 -12.96
CA PHE A 104 6.71 -5.95 -12.44
C PHE A 104 7.02 -7.33 -13.02
N ALA A 105 7.09 -8.34 -12.16
CA ALA A 105 7.33 -9.72 -12.52
C ALA A 105 6.37 -10.67 -11.80
N HIS A 106 6.25 -11.87 -12.36
CA HIS A 106 5.70 -13.04 -11.69
C HIS A 106 6.56 -13.41 -10.46
N LYS A 107 6.00 -14.16 -9.50
CA LYS A 107 6.73 -14.56 -8.27
C LYS A 107 7.89 -15.51 -8.55
N ASP A 108 7.94 -16.13 -9.73
CA ASP A 108 9.08 -16.93 -10.21
C ASP A 108 10.20 -16.10 -10.86
N GLY A 109 10.01 -14.78 -10.97
CA GLY A 109 10.97 -13.83 -11.53
C GLY A 109 10.79 -13.56 -13.03
N VAL A 110 9.82 -14.18 -13.71
CA VAL A 110 9.54 -13.88 -15.13
C VAL A 110 8.87 -12.50 -15.24
N PRO A 111 9.40 -11.53 -16.00
CA PRO A 111 8.78 -10.21 -16.14
C PRO A 111 7.40 -10.26 -16.79
N TYR A 112 6.49 -9.41 -16.34
CA TYR A 112 5.25 -9.16 -17.07
C TYR A 112 5.54 -8.41 -18.39
N PRO A 113 4.75 -8.61 -19.45
CA PRO A 113 4.92 -7.88 -20.70
C PRO A 113 4.79 -6.38 -20.48
N ALA A 114 5.69 -5.60 -21.08
CA ALA A 114 5.52 -4.15 -21.15
C ALA A 114 4.21 -3.82 -21.90
N ARG A 115 3.46 -2.84 -21.39
CA ARG A 115 2.28 -2.29 -22.08
C ARG A 115 2.68 -1.32 -23.17
#